data_AF-A0A1C2AQB7-F1
#
_entry.id   AF-A0A1C2AQB7-F1
#
_cell.length_a   1.000
_cell.length_b   1.000
_cell.length_c   1.000
_cell.angle_alpha   90.00
_cell.angle_beta   90.00
_cell.angle_gamma   90.00
#
_symmetry.space_group_name_H-M   'P 1'
#
loop_
_entity.id
_entity.type
_entity.pdbx_description
1 polymer ?
#
loop_
_entity_poly.entity_id
_entity_poly.type
_entity_poly.pdbx_seq_one_letter_code
_entity_poly.pdbx_strand_id
1 'polypeptide(L)'
;GWTPMVHMHTQSGGKLDFREIDQTFIPNEIDENHINVGSCNGDFELEDIIKNTNNKVKNFLKISETEFDNTSVLNSKELDKRNIWLLPNFISEGKCKSFIDFQNDSTAKDIKLALREGFKSIEHVKRYTTTGMATDQGKLSNMHALGIIADTAGVKMGTLGTTTFRPPFTPLTFGSIVGRSVGKFFDIIRKTSIHEWHSQNNAKFENVGQWKRPWYYPINNEGLHEAVQRESKAARDSAGILDASTLGKIDIQGTDASEFLNRVYTNA
;
A
#
# COMPACT_ATOMS: atom_id res chain seq x y z
N GLY A 1 -28.01 6.16 -6.99
CA GLY A 1 -27.85 5.11 -5.97
C GLY A 1 -26.56 5.32 -5.20
N TRP A 2 -26.27 4.42 -4.26
CA TRP A 2 -25.09 4.48 -3.40
C TRP A 2 -24.09 3.39 -3.74
N THR A 3 -22.79 3.68 -3.60
CA THR A 3 -21.72 2.68 -3.71
C THR A 3 -21.08 2.53 -2.33
N PRO A 4 -21.28 1.41 -1.63
CA PRO A 4 -20.62 1.16 -0.35
C PRO A 4 -19.09 1.29 -0.46
N MET A 5 -18.48 2.00 0.49
CA MET A 5 -17.02 2.19 0.51
C MET A 5 -16.29 0.97 1.09
N VAL A 6 -16.26 -0.12 0.33
CA VAL A 6 -15.70 -1.42 0.75
C VAL A 6 -14.18 -1.56 0.57
N HIS A 7 -13.47 -0.45 0.41
CA HIS A 7 -12.05 -0.44 0.07
C HIS A 7 -11.20 -1.07 1.17
N MET A 8 -11.45 -0.72 2.45
CA MET A 8 -10.67 -1.26 3.56
C MET A 8 -10.99 -2.73 3.82
N HIS A 9 -12.27 -3.13 3.71
CA HIS A 9 -12.70 -4.53 3.82
C HIS A 9 -12.01 -5.44 2.80
N THR A 10 -11.91 -4.99 1.55
CA THR A 10 -11.24 -5.78 0.51
C THR A 10 -9.71 -5.76 0.65
N GLN A 11 -9.14 -4.67 1.16
CA GLN A 11 -7.70 -4.58 1.47
C GLN A 11 -7.29 -5.49 2.64
N SER A 12 -8.20 -5.78 3.58
CA SER A 12 -7.99 -6.79 4.63
C SER A 12 -8.21 -8.24 4.15
N GLY A 13 -8.51 -8.45 2.86
CA GLY A 13 -8.75 -9.78 2.27
C GLY A 13 -10.23 -10.20 2.26
N GLY A 14 -11.13 -9.34 2.72
CA GLY A 14 -12.57 -9.58 2.68
C GLY A 14 -13.12 -9.67 1.27
N LYS A 15 -14.11 -10.56 1.08
CA LYS A 15 -14.85 -10.73 -0.19
C LYS A 15 -16.08 -9.85 -0.23
N LEU A 16 -16.63 -9.65 -1.42
CA LEU A 16 -17.85 -8.88 -1.64
C LEU A 16 -18.94 -9.76 -2.22
N ASP A 17 -20.17 -9.55 -1.77
CA ASP A 17 -21.38 -10.09 -2.38
C ASP A 17 -22.09 -9.00 -3.17
N PHE A 18 -22.76 -9.38 -4.25
CA PHE A 18 -23.59 -8.47 -5.03
C PHE A 18 -25.05 -8.57 -4.58
N ARG A 19 -25.59 -7.48 -4.04
CA ARG A 19 -26.97 -7.41 -3.56
C ARG A 19 -27.89 -6.91 -4.67
N GLU A 20 -28.67 -7.83 -5.24
CA GLU A 20 -29.52 -7.58 -6.41
C GLU A 20 -30.61 -6.52 -6.18
N ILE A 21 -31.13 -6.37 -4.95
CA ILE A 21 -32.24 -5.45 -4.66
C ILE A 21 -31.87 -3.98 -4.91
N ASP A 22 -30.62 -3.57 -4.67
CA ASP A 22 -30.09 -2.22 -4.98
C ASP A 22 -28.92 -2.21 -5.97
N GLN A 23 -28.52 -3.36 -6.50
CA GLN A 23 -27.38 -3.50 -7.40
C GLN A 23 -26.09 -2.93 -6.79
N THR A 24 -25.81 -3.27 -5.53
CA THR A 24 -24.62 -2.81 -4.82
C THR A 24 -23.71 -3.96 -4.41
N PHE A 25 -22.40 -3.72 -4.40
CA PHE A 25 -21.45 -4.64 -3.77
C PHE A 25 -21.35 -4.32 -2.28
N ILE A 26 -21.59 -5.33 -1.46
CA ILE A 26 -21.52 -5.24 0.01
C ILE A 26 -20.45 -6.19 0.56
N PRO A 27 -19.88 -5.89 1.74
CA PRO A 27 -18.98 -6.80 2.43
C PRO A 27 -19.63 -8.17 2.69
N ASN A 28 -18.93 -9.24 2.33
CA ASN A 28 -19.23 -10.58 2.83
C ASN A 28 -18.49 -10.76 4.16
N GLU A 29 -19.23 -10.74 5.27
CA GLU A 29 -18.70 -10.82 6.63
C GLU A 29 -18.44 -12.28 7.04
N ILE A 30 -17.19 -12.72 6.87
CA ILE A 30 -16.72 -14.06 7.30
C ILE A 30 -15.69 -13.96 8.44
N ASP A 31 -15.11 -12.79 8.67
CA ASP A 31 -14.01 -12.60 9.63
C ASP A 31 -14.52 -12.09 10.99
N GLU A 32 -14.04 -12.71 12.06
CA GLU A 32 -14.39 -12.35 13.45
C GLU A 32 -13.56 -11.17 13.99
N ASN A 33 -12.50 -10.73 13.29
CA ASN A 33 -11.56 -9.72 13.79
C ASN A 33 -11.92 -8.28 13.40
N HIS A 34 -12.89 -8.08 12.51
CA HIS A 34 -13.38 -6.76 12.13
C HIS A 34 -14.86 -6.82 11.76
N ILE A 35 -15.54 -5.67 11.81
CA ILE A 35 -16.96 -5.54 11.42
C ILE A 35 -17.15 -4.38 10.46
N ASN A 36 -18.13 -4.51 9.57
CA ASN A 36 -18.59 -3.41 8.72
C ASN A 36 -19.94 -2.91 9.25
N VAL A 37 -20.04 -1.59 9.47
CA VAL A 37 -21.25 -0.97 10.03
C VAL A 37 -21.66 0.26 9.23
N GLY A 38 -22.95 0.51 9.15
CA GLY A 38 -23.53 1.62 8.40
C GLY A 38 -23.44 1.43 6.88
N SER A 39 -23.31 2.52 6.13
CA SER A 39 -23.44 2.48 4.67
C SER A 39 -22.33 1.73 3.94
N CYS A 40 -21.16 1.52 4.56
CA CYS A 40 -20.14 0.62 3.99
C CYS A 40 -20.55 -0.85 4.04
N ASN A 41 -21.45 -1.22 4.96
CA ASN A 41 -22.10 -2.53 5.04
C ASN A 41 -23.34 -2.64 4.15
N GLY A 42 -23.72 -1.54 3.48
CA GLY A 42 -24.95 -1.46 2.69
C GLY A 42 -26.20 -1.12 3.51
N ASP A 43 -26.08 -0.66 4.75
CA ASP A 43 -27.20 -0.04 5.46
C ASP A 43 -27.35 1.41 5.00
N PHE A 44 -28.38 1.72 4.21
CA PHE A 44 -28.56 3.06 3.63
C PHE A 44 -29.62 3.90 4.34
N GLU A 45 -30.59 3.27 4.99
CA GLU A 45 -31.61 3.95 5.78
C GLU A 45 -31.07 4.29 7.18
N LEU A 46 -31.39 5.48 7.67
CA LEU A 46 -30.85 5.97 8.95
C LEU A 46 -31.27 5.07 10.13
N GLU A 47 -32.51 4.59 10.12
CA GLU A 47 -33.02 3.63 11.11
C GLU A 47 -32.18 2.34 11.14
N ASP A 48 -31.90 1.77 9.96
CA ASP A 48 -31.10 0.55 9.82
C ASP A 48 -29.65 0.78 10.23
N ILE A 49 -29.05 1.92 9.85
CA ILE A 49 -27.69 2.28 10.26
C ILE A 49 -27.58 2.29 11.78
N ILE A 50 -28.48 2.99 12.48
CA ILE A 50 -28.42 3.13 13.94
C ILE A 50 -28.64 1.78 14.62
N LYS A 51 -29.68 1.05 14.21
CA LYS A 51 -30.04 -0.25 14.78
C LYS A 51 -28.97 -1.31 14.53
N ASN A 52 -28.54 -1.48 13.28
CA ASN A 52 -27.60 -2.53 12.89
C ASN A 52 -26.19 -2.23 13.41
N THR A 53 -25.75 -0.96 13.42
CA THR A 53 -24.47 -0.57 14.02
C THR A 53 -24.42 -0.92 15.50
N ASN A 54 -25.44 -0.55 16.28
CA ASN A 54 -25.50 -0.87 17.70
C ASN A 54 -25.43 -2.39 17.93
N ASN A 55 -26.27 -3.16 17.22
CA ASN A 55 -26.29 -4.62 17.35
C ASN A 55 -24.96 -5.27 16.97
N LYS A 56 -24.36 -4.89 15.85
CA LYS A 56 -23.08 -5.46 15.39
C LYS A 56 -21.93 -5.12 16.33
N VAL A 57 -21.85 -3.88 16.81
CA VAL A 57 -20.81 -3.45 17.75
C VAL A 57 -20.97 -4.17 19.10
N LYS A 58 -22.20 -4.31 19.61
CA LYS A 58 -22.47 -5.10 20.83
C LYS A 58 -22.03 -6.54 20.68
N ASN A 59 -22.39 -7.19 19.58
CA ASN A 59 -21.98 -8.57 19.31
C ASN A 59 -20.45 -8.71 19.22
N PHE A 60 -19.80 -7.80 18.51
CA PHE A 60 -18.35 -7.79 18.33
C PHE A 60 -17.60 -7.56 19.66
N LEU A 61 -18.05 -6.60 20.47
CA LEU A 61 -17.46 -6.28 21.78
C LEU A 61 -17.97 -7.16 22.93
N LYS A 62 -18.91 -8.07 22.66
CA LYS A 62 -19.58 -8.93 23.65
C LYS A 62 -20.26 -8.14 24.79
N ILE A 63 -20.90 -7.04 24.44
CA ILE A 63 -21.66 -6.18 25.35
C ILE A 63 -23.14 -6.58 25.28
N SER A 64 -23.80 -6.73 26.44
CA SER A 64 -25.21 -7.12 26.51
C SER A 64 -26.17 -5.96 26.19
N GLU A 65 -25.91 -4.79 26.78
CA GLU A 65 -26.81 -3.63 26.71
C GLU A 65 -26.03 -2.33 26.52
N THR A 66 -26.67 -1.37 25.85
CA THR A 66 -26.16 0.00 25.73
C THR A 66 -27.30 1.01 25.90
N GLU A 67 -26.95 2.26 26.19
CA GLU A 67 -27.92 3.37 26.23
C GLU A 67 -28.65 3.59 24.89
N PHE A 68 -28.12 3.05 23.79
CA PHE A 68 -28.68 3.19 22.45
C PHE A 68 -29.75 2.15 22.10
N ASP A 69 -29.98 1.15 22.94
CA ASP A 69 -30.86 0.00 22.64
C ASP A 69 -32.33 0.39 22.38
N ASN A 70 -32.78 1.48 23.00
CA ASN A 70 -34.15 2.00 22.84
C ASN A 70 -34.21 3.26 21.96
N THR A 71 -33.18 3.50 21.14
CA THR A 71 -33.15 4.65 20.24
C THR A 71 -34.18 4.46 19.14
N SER A 72 -35.17 5.35 19.08
CA SER A 72 -36.13 5.42 17.98
C SER A 72 -35.75 6.54 17.03
N VAL A 73 -35.85 6.26 15.73
CA VAL A 73 -35.48 7.19 14.67
C VAL A 73 -36.71 7.37 13.78
N LEU A 74 -37.09 8.62 13.57
CA LEU A 74 -38.15 8.99 12.63
C LEU A 74 -37.49 9.62 11.40
N ASN A 75 -37.49 8.90 10.29
CA ASN A 75 -37.00 9.38 9.00
C ASN A 75 -37.95 9.03 7.86
N SER A 76 -37.88 9.78 6.76
CA SER A 76 -38.50 9.39 5.49
C SER A 76 -37.77 8.18 4.92
N LYS A 77 -38.51 7.19 4.41
CA LYS A 77 -37.96 6.00 3.77
C LYS A 77 -37.92 6.17 2.26
N GLU A 78 -36.89 5.66 1.62
CA GLU A 78 -36.86 5.50 0.18
C GLU A 78 -37.88 4.41 -0.23
N LEU A 79 -38.88 4.79 -1.03
CA LEU A 79 -39.97 3.88 -1.42
C LEU A 79 -39.67 3.11 -2.70
N ASP A 80 -38.95 3.73 -3.63
CA ASP A 80 -38.60 3.13 -4.91
C ASP A 80 -37.23 3.65 -5.39
N LYS A 81 -36.50 2.78 -6.08
CA LYS A 81 -35.17 3.08 -6.61
C LYS A 81 -35.00 2.43 -7.96
N ARG A 82 -34.42 3.18 -8.89
CA ARG A 82 -34.07 2.69 -10.23
C ARG A 82 -32.60 2.97 -10.52
N ASN A 83 -31.86 1.92 -10.84
CA ASN A 83 -30.49 2.06 -11.29
C ASN A 83 -30.46 2.31 -12.80
N ILE A 84 -29.70 3.32 -13.19
CA ILE A 84 -29.51 3.73 -14.57
C ILE A 84 -28.00 3.83 -14.80
N TRP A 85 -27.44 2.86 -15.53
CA TRP A 85 -26.01 2.83 -15.83
C TRP A 85 -25.63 3.77 -16.97
N LEU A 86 -26.50 3.86 -17.97
CA LEU A 86 -26.40 4.77 -19.10
C LEU A 86 -27.80 5.25 -19.48
N LEU A 87 -27.98 6.57 -19.54
CA LEU A 87 -29.24 7.15 -19.98
C LEU A 87 -29.44 6.91 -21.48
N PRO A 88 -30.65 6.54 -21.92
CA PRO A 88 -30.95 6.47 -23.34
C PRO A 88 -30.84 7.86 -23.97
N ASN A 89 -30.30 7.93 -25.18
CA ASN A 89 -30.17 9.19 -25.92
C ASN A 89 -30.56 8.99 -27.39
N PHE A 90 -31.24 9.98 -27.96
CA PHE A 90 -31.59 10.04 -29.38
C PHE A 90 -30.40 10.43 -30.27
N ILE A 91 -29.35 11.01 -29.69
CA ILE A 91 -28.10 11.34 -30.37
C ILE A 91 -27.27 10.05 -30.52
N SER A 92 -26.79 9.79 -31.74
CA SER A 92 -25.89 8.65 -32.01
C SER A 92 -24.69 8.63 -31.07
N GLU A 93 -24.27 7.45 -30.61
CA GLU A 93 -23.15 7.27 -29.66
C GLU A 93 -21.85 7.99 -30.09
N GLY A 94 -21.58 8.08 -31.40
CA GLY A 94 -20.40 8.78 -31.91
C GLY A 94 -20.39 10.30 -31.71
N LYS A 95 -21.56 10.91 -31.46
CA LYS A 95 -21.76 12.36 -31.28
C LYS A 95 -22.16 12.75 -29.86
N CYS A 96 -22.49 11.77 -29.01
CA CYS A 96 -22.81 12.00 -27.61
C CYS A 96 -21.55 11.83 -26.74
N LYS A 97 -21.35 12.72 -25.76
CA LYS A 97 -20.29 12.61 -24.76
C LYS A 97 -20.87 12.18 -23.41
N SER A 98 -21.10 10.88 -23.25
CA SER A 98 -21.53 10.30 -21.98
C SER A 98 -20.29 9.97 -21.12
N PHE A 99 -19.80 10.96 -20.39
CA PHE A 99 -18.62 10.80 -19.52
C PHE A 99 -18.89 9.79 -18.39
N ILE A 100 -17.90 8.92 -18.16
CA ILE A 100 -17.88 7.92 -17.09
C ILE A 100 -16.73 8.22 -16.13
N ASP A 101 -15.55 8.56 -16.65
CA ASP A 101 -14.42 9.04 -15.87
C ASP A 101 -14.04 10.44 -16.33
N PHE A 102 -14.25 11.42 -15.46
CA PHE A 102 -14.02 12.83 -15.78
C PHE A 102 -12.54 13.20 -15.81
N GLN A 103 -11.68 12.56 -15.01
CA GLN A 103 -10.26 12.92 -14.97
C GLN A 103 -9.50 12.40 -16.19
N ASN A 104 -9.93 11.24 -16.71
CA ASN A 104 -9.32 10.62 -17.89
C ASN A 104 -10.12 10.85 -19.19
N ASP A 105 -11.13 11.71 -19.18
CA ASP A 105 -12.02 11.97 -20.32
C ASP A 105 -12.63 10.69 -20.93
N SER A 106 -12.85 9.66 -20.11
CA SER A 106 -13.34 8.36 -20.56
C SER A 106 -14.86 8.36 -20.63
N THR A 107 -15.41 7.85 -21.73
CA THR A 107 -16.85 7.86 -22.01
C THR A 107 -17.44 6.45 -22.17
N ALA A 108 -18.76 6.34 -22.14
CA ALA A 108 -19.48 5.09 -22.41
C ALA A 108 -19.15 4.51 -23.80
N LYS A 109 -18.85 5.37 -24.78
CA LYS A 109 -18.44 4.97 -26.13
C LYS A 109 -17.12 4.20 -26.11
N ASP A 110 -16.17 4.61 -25.27
CA ASP A 110 -14.85 3.98 -25.18
C ASP A 110 -14.96 2.59 -24.56
N ILE A 111 -15.81 2.44 -23.54
CA ILE A 111 -16.15 1.14 -22.94
C ILE A 111 -16.80 0.22 -24.00
N LYS A 112 -17.81 0.70 -24.72
CA LYS A 112 -18.46 -0.07 -25.80
C LYS A 112 -17.51 -0.40 -26.95
N LEU A 113 -16.54 0.47 -27.25
CA LEU A 113 -15.48 0.19 -28.22
C LEU A 113 -14.61 -0.97 -27.75
N ALA A 114 -14.12 -0.94 -26.50
CA ALA A 114 -13.33 -2.03 -25.94
C ALA A 114 -14.07 -3.38 -26.03
N LEU A 115 -15.36 -3.42 -25.69
CA LEU A 115 -16.15 -4.65 -25.80
C LEU A 115 -16.28 -5.14 -27.24
N ARG A 116 -16.47 -4.24 -28.21
CA ARG A 116 -16.53 -4.59 -29.65
C ARG A 116 -15.20 -5.10 -30.18
N GLU A 117 -14.08 -4.61 -29.65
CA GLU A 117 -12.73 -5.10 -29.98
C GLU A 117 -12.39 -6.44 -29.30
N GLY A 118 -13.31 -6.99 -28.51
CA GLY A 118 -13.20 -8.33 -27.96
C GLY A 118 -12.66 -8.40 -26.53
N PHE A 119 -12.46 -7.27 -25.85
CA PHE A 119 -12.12 -7.27 -24.43
C PHE A 119 -13.33 -7.71 -23.60
N LYS A 120 -13.17 -8.78 -22.80
CA LYS A 120 -14.26 -9.36 -21.98
C LYS A 120 -14.07 -9.16 -20.47
N SER A 121 -12.83 -9.15 -20.00
CA SER A 121 -12.51 -8.96 -18.59
C SER A 121 -12.59 -7.46 -18.23
N ILE A 122 -13.18 -7.15 -17.07
CA ILE A 122 -13.19 -5.78 -16.54
C ILE A 122 -11.77 -5.19 -16.41
N GLU A 123 -10.79 -6.03 -16.07
CA GLU A 123 -9.39 -5.63 -15.97
C GLU A 123 -8.79 -5.23 -17.33
N HIS A 124 -9.26 -5.82 -18.43
CA HIS A 124 -8.86 -5.43 -19.78
C HIS A 124 -9.54 -4.14 -20.23
N VAL A 125 -10.86 -4.02 -20.01
CA VAL A 125 -11.59 -2.79 -20.35
C VAL A 125 -10.99 -1.60 -19.62
N LYS A 126 -10.74 -1.74 -18.30
CA LYS A 126 -10.04 -0.73 -17.49
C LYS A 126 -8.70 -0.28 -18.10
N ARG A 127 -7.85 -1.22 -18.52
CA ARG A 127 -6.53 -0.92 -19.10
C ARG A 127 -6.63 -0.27 -20.48
N TYR A 128 -7.63 -0.67 -21.28
CA TYR A 128 -7.86 -0.13 -22.61
C TYR A 128 -8.40 1.30 -22.55
N THR A 129 -9.41 1.54 -21.71
CA THR A 129 -10.11 2.84 -21.65
C THR A 129 -9.50 3.81 -20.65
N THR A 130 -8.61 3.34 -19.78
CA THR A 130 -8.07 4.05 -18.60
C THR A 130 -9.13 4.44 -17.56
N THR A 131 -10.36 3.94 -17.68
CA THR A 131 -11.45 4.23 -16.73
C THR A 131 -11.09 3.75 -15.32
N GLY A 132 -11.19 4.64 -14.34
CA GLY A 132 -10.92 4.36 -12.93
C GLY A 132 -9.45 4.28 -12.55
N MET A 133 -8.56 4.75 -13.44
CA MET A 133 -7.11 4.79 -13.20
C MET A 133 -6.60 6.18 -12.79
N ALA A 134 -7.48 7.17 -12.70
CA ALA A 134 -7.12 8.52 -12.33
C ALA A 134 -6.81 8.68 -10.83
N THR A 135 -6.56 9.91 -10.37
CA THR A 135 -6.18 10.19 -8.98
C THR A 135 -7.30 9.91 -7.96
N ASP A 136 -8.55 9.88 -8.41
CA ASP A 136 -9.70 9.47 -7.60
C ASP A 136 -9.84 7.94 -7.46
N GLN A 137 -9.06 7.17 -8.24
CA GLN A 137 -9.09 5.70 -8.32
C GLN A 137 -10.47 5.14 -8.67
N GLY A 138 -11.22 5.87 -9.49
CA GLY A 138 -12.52 5.42 -10.01
C GLY A 138 -13.63 5.31 -8.98
N LYS A 139 -13.54 6.07 -7.88
CA LYS A 139 -14.62 6.18 -6.87
C LYS A 139 -15.96 6.60 -7.48
N LEU A 140 -15.92 7.40 -8.54
CA LEU A 140 -17.12 7.85 -9.26
C LEU A 140 -17.39 7.02 -10.54
N SER A 141 -16.37 6.44 -11.16
CA SER A 141 -16.48 5.86 -12.51
C SER A 141 -16.69 4.35 -12.53
N ASN A 142 -16.12 3.60 -11.60
CA ASN A 142 -16.01 2.14 -11.70
C ASN A 142 -17.37 1.43 -11.70
N MET A 143 -18.32 1.84 -10.85
CA MET A 143 -19.64 1.19 -10.79
C MET A 143 -20.47 1.47 -12.05
N HIS A 144 -20.40 2.70 -12.58
CA HIS A 144 -21.04 3.03 -13.85
C HIS A 144 -20.43 2.26 -15.02
N ALA A 145 -19.10 2.17 -15.07
CA ALA A 145 -18.39 1.41 -16.09
C ALA A 145 -18.79 -0.07 -16.05
N LEU A 146 -18.78 -0.67 -14.86
CA LEU A 146 -19.15 -2.06 -14.65
C LEU A 146 -20.62 -2.33 -15.02
N GLY A 147 -21.53 -1.40 -14.70
CA GLY A 147 -22.94 -1.48 -15.11
C GLY A 147 -23.12 -1.44 -16.64
N ILE A 148 -22.38 -0.56 -17.33
CA ILE A 148 -22.39 -0.46 -18.80
C ILE A 148 -21.80 -1.73 -19.42
N ILE A 149 -20.74 -2.28 -18.85
CA ILE A 149 -20.14 -3.53 -19.31
C ILE A 149 -21.14 -4.69 -19.16
N ALA A 150 -21.78 -4.81 -18.01
CA ALA A 150 -22.79 -5.83 -17.72
C ALA A 150 -23.95 -5.77 -18.72
N ASP A 151 -24.53 -4.58 -18.90
CA ASP A 151 -25.64 -4.33 -19.82
C ASP A 151 -25.24 -4.63 -21.28
N THR A 152 -24.09 -4.12 -21.73
CA THR A 152 -23.61 -4.31 -23.10
C THR A 152 -23.25 -5.77 -23.40
N ALA A 153 -22.71 -6.49 -22.42
CA ALA A 153 -22.36 -7.91 -22.57
C ALA A 153 -23.54 -8.87 -22.31
N GLY A 154 -24.69 -8.37 -21.86
CA GLY A 154 -25.88 -9.19 -21.54
C GLY A 154 -25.67 -10.13 -20.35
N VAL A 155 -24.83 -9.74 -19.38
CA VAL A 155 -24.52 -10.54 -18.19
C VAL A 155 -24.93 -9.83 -16.91
N LYS A 156 -25.14 -10.58 -15.83
CA LYS A 156 -25.44 -9.98 -14.51
C LYS A 156 -24.19 -9.29 -13.95
N MET A 157 -24.35 -8.08 -13.44
CA MET A 157 -23.25 -7.28 -12.89
C MET A 157 -22.47 -8.02 -11.79
N GLY A 158 -23.15 -8.74 -10.90
CA GLY A 158 -22.52 -9.54 -9.85
C GLY A 158 -21.57 -10.64 -10.34
N THR A 159 -21.69 -11.09 -11.60
CA THR A 159 -20.83 -12.14 -12.18
C THR A 159 -19.49 -11.63 -12.72
N LEU A 160 -19.40 -10.33 -13.00
CA LEU A 160 -18.20 -9.70 -13.54
C LEU A 160 -17.15 -9.41 -12.46
N GLY A 161 -17.57 -9.36 -11.19
CA GLY A 161 -16.74 -8.97 -10.06
C GLY A 161 -16.31 -7.49 -10.11
N THR A 162 -15.69 -7.02 -9.03
CA THR A 162 -15.04 -5.70 -8.99
C THR A 162 -13.56 -5.82 -9.33
N THR A 163 -12.94 -4.73 -9.77
CA THR A 163 -11.47 -4.66 -9.84
C THR A 163 -10.87 -4.71 -8.44
N THR A 164 -9.60 -5.14 -8.31
CA THR A 164 -8.93 -5.19 -7.00
C THR A 164 -8.76 -3.77 -6.42
N PHE A 165 -9.23 -3.56 -5.18
CA PHE A 165 -8.93 -2.35 -4.42
C PHE A 165 -7.53 -2.47 -3.78
N ARG A 166 -6.72 -1.41 -3.87
CA ARG A 166 -5.33 -1.41 -3.40
C ARG A 166 -5.09 -0.23 -2.45
N PRO A 167 -4.21 -0.37 -1.44
CA PRO A 167 -3.70 0.77 -0.71
C PRO A 167 -2.85 1.68 -1.61
N PRO A 168 -2.75 2.98 -1.31
CA PRO A 168 -3.53 3.69 -0.29
C PRO A 168 -4.95 4.07 -0.79
N PHE A 169 -5.93 4.20 0.11
CA PHE A 169 -7.31 4.58 -0.23
C PHE A 169 -7.41 5.94 -0.94
N THR A 170 -6.59 6.88 -0.49
CA THR A 170 -6.33 8.17 -1.13
C THR A 170 -4.82 8.39 -1.21
N PRO A 171 -4.33 9.16 -2.21
CA PRO A 171 -2.90 9.41 -2.35
C PRO A 171 -2.26 9.97 -1.07
N LEU A 172 -1.07 9.46 -0.74
CA LEU A 172 -0.21 9.97 0.32
C LEU A 172 1.01 10.65 -0.30
N THR A 173 1.53 11.68 0.38
CA THR A 173 2.80 12.28 -0.04
C THR A 173 3.96 11.33 0.29
N PHE A 174 4.99 11.28 -0.57
CA PHE A 174 6.17 10.46 -0.29
C PHE A 174 6.87 10.89 1.00
N GLY A 175 6.84 12.18 1.34
CA GLY A 175 7.39 12.69 2.60
C GLY A 175 6.70 12.11 3.84
N SER A 176 5.37 11.93 3.80
CA SER A 176 4.63 11.28 4.88
C SER A 176 5.02 9.81 5.06
N ILE A 177 5.33 9.10 3.97
CA ILE A 177 5.75 7.69 4.00
C ILE A 177 7.19 7.56 4.54
N VAL A 178 8.10 8.42 4.08
CA VAL A 178 9.51 8.41 4.50
C VAL A 178 9.68 8.88 5.96
N GLY A 179 8.82 9.79 6.42
CA GLY A 179 8.83 10.27 7.80
C GLY A 179 10.13 10.99 8.15
N ARG A 180 10.82 10.51 9.21
CA ARG A 180 12.08 11.10 9.69
C ARG A 180 13.33 10.42 9.14
N SER A 181 13.19 9.42 8.28
CA SER A 181 14.30 8.70 7.64
C SER A 181 14.93 9.52 6.51
N VAL A 182 15.45 10.70 6.85
CA VAL A 182 16.02 11.69 5.91
C VAL A 182 17.35 12.24 6.44
N GLY A 183 18.23 12.66 5.54
CA GLY A 183 19.53 13.26 5.90
C GLY A 183 20.37 12.35 6.78
N LYS A 184 20.84 12.84 7.93
CA LYS A 184 21.65 12.05 8.89
C LYS A 184 20.91 10.88 9.56
N PHE A 185 19.59 10.83 9.41
CA PHE A 185 18.74 9.75 9.93
C PHE A 185 18.27 8.80 8.83
N PHE A 186 18.73 8.99 7.59
CA PHE A 186 18.42 8.08 6.49
C PHE A 186 18.91 6.66 6.78
N ASP A 187 20.13 6.55 7.32
CA ASP A 187 20.71 5.29 7.76
C ASP A 187 21.63 5.53 8.98
N ILE A 188 21.88 4.49 9.75
CA ILE A 188 22.66 4.53 10.98
C ILE A 188 24.15 4.65 10.64
N ILE A 189 24.84 5.57 11.32
CA ILE A 189 26.30 5.68 11.28
C ILE A 189 26.89 5.04 12.54
N ARG A 190 27.54 3.88 12.38
CA ARG A 190 28.26 3.17 13.44
C ARG A 190 29.67 3.74 13.57
N LYS A 191 30.08 3.98 14.82
CA LYS A 191 31.38 4.56 15.20
C LYS A 191 32.08 3.62 16.18
N THR A 192 33.38 3.44 16.04
CA THR A 192 34.18 2.66 16.99
C THR A 192 34.40 3.45 18.28
N SER A 193 34.86 2.79 19.35
CA SER A 193 35.15 3.44 20.64
C SER A 193 36.20 4.55 20.53
N ILE A 194 37.08 4.48 19.53
CA ILE A 194 38.16 5.45 19.28
C ILE A 194 37.85 6.40 18.11
N HIS A 195 36.59 6.48 17.66
CA HIS A 195 36.20 7.36 16.57
C HIS A 195 36.52 8.85 16.82
N GLU A 196 36.41 9.28 18.07
CA GLU A 196 36.74 10.66 18.43
C GLU A 196 38.24 10.96 18.26
N TRP A 197 39.11 9.99 18.58
CA TRP A 197 40.54 10.09 18.32
C TRP A 197 40.82 10.22 16.81
N HIS A 198 40.13 9.44 15.97
CA HIS A 198 40.24 9.54 14.52
C HIS A 198 39.88 10.93 14.00
N SER A 199 38.77 11.49 14.50
CA SER A 199 38.30 12.83 14.12
C SER A 199 39.29 13.92 14.53
N GLN A 200 39.83 13.83 15.75
CA GLN A 200 40.79 14.81 16.28
C GLN A 200 42.15 14.74 15.57
N ASN A 201 42.53 13.58 15.03
CA ASN A 201 43.77 13.38 14.26
C ASN A 201 43.55 13.48 12.74
N ASN A 202 42.52 14.24 12.33
CA ASN A 202 42.24 14.58 10.92
C ASN A 202 42.07 13.36 10.00
N ALA A 203 41.58 12.23 10.51
CA ALA A 203 41.24 11.09 9.68
C ALA A 203 40.22 11.48 8.61
N LYS A 204 40.47 11.08 7.36
CA LYS A 204 39.41 11.01 6.35
C LYS A 204 38.68 9.69 6.52
N PHE A 205 37.38 9.66 6.27
CA PHE A 205 36.54 8.52 6.59
C PHE A 205 35.83 7.94 5.38
N GLU A 206 35.90 6.63 5.23
CA GLU A 206 35.11 5.85 4.28
C GLU A 206 33.86 5.25 4.96
N ASN A 207 32.84 4.93 4.16
CA ASN A 207 31.66 4.20 4.63
C ASN A 207 31.83 2.72 4.28
N VAL A 208 31.99 1.86 5.30
CA VAL A 208 32.09 0.40 5.14
C VAL A 208 30.82 -0.22 5.72
N GLY A 209 29.81 -0.41 4.86
CA GLY A 209 28.44 -0.59 5.30
C GLY A 209 27.98 0.62 6.13
N GLN A 210 27.43 0.37 7.32
CA GLN A 210 27.06 1.42 8.27
C GLN A 210 28.24 1.97 9.08
N TRP A 211 29.44 1.37 8.99
CA TRP A 211 30.60 1.85 9.76
C TRP A 211 31.29 3.03 9.10
N LYS A 212 31.63 4.03 9.92
CA LYS A 212 32.50 5.14 9.52
C LYS A 212 33.94 4.81 9.93
N ARG A 213 34.73 4.26 9.00
CA ARG A 213 36.11 3.82 9.25
C ARG A 213 37.11 4.88 8.79
N PRO A 214 38.25 5.06 9.48
CA PRO A 214 39.36 5.83 8.96
C PRO A 214 39.83 5.22 7.63
N TRP A 215 39.87 6.06 6.61
CA TRP A 215 40.37 5.74 5.29
C TRP A 215 41.88 6.01 5.19
N TYR A 216 42.31 7.18 5.68
CA TYR A 216 43.73 7.60 5.77
C TYR A 216 43.86 8.84 6.68
N TYR A 217 45.09 9.14 7.12
CA TYR A 217 45.42 10.27 8.00
C TYR A 217 46.41 11.21 7.29
N PRO A 218 45.92 12.22 6.56
CA PRO A 218 46.78 13.17 5.87
C PRO A 218 47.53 14.08 6.85
N ILE A 219 48.80 14.35 6.55
CA ILE A 219 49.60 15.37 7.22
C ILE A 219 49.68 16.60 6.32
N ASN A 220 49.47 17.79 6.88
CA ASN A 220 49.46 19.05 6.14
C ASN A 220 48.46 19.01 4.96
N ASN A 221 48.94 19.21 3.73
CA ASN A 221 48.14 19.26 2.50
C ASN A 221 48.26 17.99 1.65
N GLU A 222 48.69 16.87 2.24
CA GLU A 222 48.80 15.61 1.51
C GLU A 222 47.48 15.18 0.86
N GLY A 223 47.55 14.78 -0.40
CA GLY A 223 46.48 14.05 -1.07
C GLY A 223 46.37 12.61 -0.54
N LEU A 224 45.27 11.92 -0.90
CA LEU A 224 45.04 10.51 -0.55
C LEU A 224 46.26 9.63 -0.87
N HIS A 225 46.79 9.70 -2.08
CA HIS A 225 47.88 8.84 -2.51
C HIS A 225 49.19 9.11 -1.77
N GLU A 226 49.51 10.37 -1.49
CA GLU A 226 50.73 10.75 -0.76
C GLU A 226 50.68 10.24 0.69
N ALA A 227 49.56 10.47 1.37
CA ALA A 227 49.34 10.00 2.73
C ALA A 227 49.41 8.46 2.82
N VAL A 228 48.71 7.75 1.93
CA VAL A 228 48.71 6.28 1.91
C VAL A 228 50.11 5.71 1.58
N GLN A 229 50.86 6.33 0.67
CA GLN A 229 52.23 5.90 0.37
C GLN A 229 53.17 6.11 1.57
N ARG A 230 53.07 7.25 2.26
CA ARG A 230 53.81 7.53 3.50
C ARG A 230 53.44 6.53 4.59
N GLU A 231 52.16 6.30 4.84
CA GLU A 231 51.65 5.35 5.84
C GLU A 231 52.08 3.91 5.55
N SER A 232 51.97 3.46 4.29
CA SER A 232 52.38 2.11 3.88
C SER A 232 53.88 1.90 4.07
N LYS A 233 54.70 2.89 3.71
CA LYS A 233 56.15 2.86 3.95
C LYS A 233 56.46 2.84 5.44
N ALA A 234 55.85 3.72 6.24
CA ALA A 234 56.08 3.78 7.68
C ALA A 234 55.72 2.47 8.40
N ALA A 235 54.64 1.80 8.00
CA ALA A 235 54.23 0.51 8.55
C ALA A 235 55.21 -0.63 8.25
N ARG A 236 55.95 -0.56 7.13
CA ARG A 236 56.97 -1.55 6.74
C ARG A 236 58.35 -1.24 7.32
N ASP A 237 58.72 0.03 7.34
CA ASP A 237 60.03 0.48 7.82
C ASP A 237 60.11 0.48 9.35
N SER A 238 58.97 0.59 10.04
CA SER A 238 58.90 0.63 11.50
C SER A 238 57.62 -0.03 12.06
N ALA A 239 56.53 0.72 12.22
CA ALA A 239 55.28 0.22 12.80
C ALA A 239 54.07 1.03 12.30
N GLY A 240 52.90 0.37 12.28
CA GLY A 240 51.62 0.99 11.94
C GLY A 240 50.50 0.49 12.87
N ILE A 241 49.53 1.35 13.15
CA ILE A 241 48.37 1.02 13.98
C ILE A 241 47.10 1.17 13.11
N LEU A 242 46.22 0.17 13.17
CA LEU A 242 44.95 0.16 12.45
C LEU A 242 43.81 -0.17 13.42
N ASP A 243 42.72 0.61 13.34
CA ASP A 243 41.46 0.27 14.00
C ASP A 243 40.74 -0.86 13.25
N ALA A 244 40.96 -2.10 13.71
CA ALA A 244 40.31 -3.32 13.20
C ALA A 244 39.01 -3.69 13.96
N SER A 245 38.47 -2.78 14.78
CA SER A 245 37.33 -3.08 15.67
C SER A 245 36.05 -3.47 14.92
N THR A 246 35.93 -3.10 13.64
CA THR A 246 34.74 -3.30 12.82
C THR A 246 34.53 -4.73 12.32
N LEU A 247 35.51 -5.62 12.44
CA LEU A 247 35.38 -7.03 12.03
C LEU A 247 34.28 -7.75 12.82
N GLY A 248 33.56 -8.65 12.16
CA GLY A 248 32.66 -9.59 12.85
C GLY A 248 33.46 -10.50 13.79
N LYS A 249 32.99 -10.66 15.02
CA LYS A 249 33.64 -11.47 16.06
C LYS A 249 32.58 -12.38 16.66
N ILE A 250 32.84 -13.68 16.69
CA ILE A 250 31.94 -14.70 17.23
C ILE A 250 32.79 -15.60 18.13
N ASP A 251 32.37 -15.77 19.38
CA ASP A 251 32.97 -16.71 20.32
C ASP A 251 32.19 -18.02 20.28
N ILE A 252 32.89 -19.16 20.15
CA ILE A 252 32.31 -20.49 19.95
C ILE A 252 32.83 -21.41 21.05
N GLN A 253 31.93 -21.99 21.84
CA GLN A 253 32.25 -22.84 22.99
C GLN A 253 31.43 -24.13 22.95
N GLY A 254 32.06 -25.27 23.27
CA GLY A 254 31.42 -26.58 23.31
C GLY A 254 32.41 -27.70 22.99
N THR A 255 32.10 -28.94 23.39
CA THR A 255 32.95 -30.11 23.14
C THR A 255 33.14 -30.38 21.64
N ASP A 256 32.15 -30.01 20.82
CA ASP A 256 32.15 -30.25 19.37
C ASP A 256 32.55 -29.02 18.54
N ALA A 257 33.08 -27.96 19.17
CA ALA A 257 33.45 -26.72 18.48
C ALA A 257 34.45 -26.96 17.34
N SER A 258 35.44 -27.83 17.55
CA SER A 258 36.43 -28.17 16.52
C SER A 258 35.80 -28.92 15.34
N GLU A 259 34.90 -29.85 15.62
CA GLU A 259 34.19 -30.61 14.58
C GLU A 259 33.28 -29.70 13.76
N PHE A 260 32.60 -28.75 14.40
CA PHE A 260 31.82 -27.73 13.71
C PHE A 260 32.69 -26.88 12.77
N LEU A 261 33.84 -26.39 13.25
CA LEU A 261 34.76 -25.59 12.44
C LEU A 261 35.27 -26.38 11.22
N ASN A 262 35.57 -27.68 11.37
CA ASN A 262 36.00 -28.54 10.26
C ASN A 262 34.91 -28.71 9.18
N ARG A 263 33.63 -28.61 9.55
CA ARG A 263 32.53 -28.69 8.58
C ARG A 263 32.22 -27.37 7.89
N VAL A 264 32.53 -26.26 8.55
CA VAL A 264 32.25 -24.90 8.04
C VAL A 264 33.39 -24.37 7.17
N TYR A 265 34.64 -24.57 7.60
CA TYR A 265 35.80 -24.04 6.91
C TYR A 265 36.34 -25.01 5.86
N THR A 266 36.85 -24.45 4.76
CA THR A 266 37.35 -25.23 3.61
C THR A 266 38.75 -25.80 3.80
N ASN A 267 39.47 -25.37 4.82
CA ASN A 267 40.85 -25.78 5.10
C ASN A 267 40.95 -26.98 6.06
N ALA A 268 39.83 -27.65 6.30
CA ALA A 268 39.74 -28.87 7.08
C ALA A 268 40.31 -30.07 6.32
#